data_AF-V7HNF8-F1
#
_entry.id   AF-V7HNF8-F1
#
_cell.length_a   1.000
_cell.length_b   1.000
_cell.length_c   1.000
_cell.angle_alpha   90.00
_cell.angle_beta   90.00
_cell.angle_gamma   90.00
#
_symmetry.space_group_name_H-M   'P 1'
#
loop_
_entity.id
_entity.type
_entity.pdbx_description
1 polymer ?
#
loop_
_entity_poly.entity_id
_entity_poly.type
_entity_poly.pdbx_seq_one_letter_code
_entity_poly.pdbx_strand_id
1 'polypeptide(L)'
;MYIHDMTNAADDQREFELLFEKSGLEQKQLAGLLGKTPVQVNRWLRDRQDSGVPPFYAINFLRIYLMLPASARAHLPMRVTGGAAKAA
;
A
#
# COMPACT_ATOMS: atom_id res chain seq x y z
N MET A 1 5.84 28.87 9.11
CA MET A 1 7.03 28.00 9.12
C MET A 1 6.58 26.64 8.64
N TYR A 2 6.65 26.39 7.31
CA TYR A 2 6.25 25.11 6.75
C TYR A 2 7.40 24.13 6.97
N ILE A 3 7.30 23.33 8.02
CA ILE A 3 8.13 22.13 8.15
C ILE A 3 7.55 21.13 7.16
N HIS A 4 7.94 21.25 5.89
CA HIS A 4 7.93 20.10 4.99
C HIS A 4 9.01 19.18 5.54
N ASP A 5 8.60 18.29 6.44
CA ASP A 5 9.42 17.19 6.90
C ASP A 5 10.00 16.52 5.66
N MET A 6 11.32 16.56 5.53
CA MET A 6 12.05 15.88 4.47
C MET A 6 12.04 14.39 4.84
N THR A 7 10.88 13.74 4.77
CA THR A 7 10.81 12.28 4.84
C THR A 7 11.68 11.75 3.71
N ASN A 8 12.80 11.12 4.06
CA ASN A 8 13.65 10.52 3.06
C ASN A 8 12.97 9.27 2.51
N ALA A 9 13.28 8.91 1.27
CA ALA A 9 12.82 7.68 0.62
C ALA A 9 12.92 6.43 1.53
N ALA A 10 13.98 6.36 2.34
CA ALA A 10 14.20 5.28 3.31
C ALA A 10 13.21 5.31 4.49
N ASP A 11 12.82 6.51 4.96
CA ASP A 11 11.86 6.68 6.06
C ASP A 11 10.45 6.30 5.62
N ASP A 12 10.06 6.72 4.41
CA ASP A 12 8.78 6.36 3.78
C ASP A 12 8.66 4.85 3.56
N GLN A 13 9.75 4.20 3.16
CA GLN A 13 9.79 2.75 2.97
C GLN A 13 9.66 2.00 4.29
N ARG A 14 10.43 2.39 5.31
CA ARG A 14 10.34 1.81 6.65
C ARG A 14 8.96 2.02 7.26
N GLU A 15 8.38 3.21 7.10
CA GLU A 15 7.04 3.48 7.59
C GLU A 15 6.01 2.59 6.89
N PHE A 16 6.08 2.48 5.57
CA PHE A 16 5.18 1.64 4.80
C PHE A 16 5.23 0.18 5.27
N GLU A 17 6.43 -0.37 5.48
CA GLU A 17 6.63 -1.74 5.99
C GLU A 17 5.98 -1.94 7.36
N LEU A 18 6.23 -1.03 8.31
CA LEU A 18 5.65 -1.09 9.66
C LEU A 18 4.12 -0.98 9.65
N LEU A 19 3.57 -0.09 8.83
CA LEU A 19 2.12 0.06 8.70
C LEU A 19 1.49 -1.17 8.03
N PHE A 20 2.17 -1.75 7.04
CA PHE A 20 1.72 -2.97 6.38
C PHE A 20 1.69 -4.15 7.35
N GLU A 21 2.76 -4.36 8.12
CA GLU A 21 2.81 -5.40 9.15
C GLU A 21 1.66 -5.24 10.17
N LYS A 22 1.48 -4.03 10.70
CA LYS A 22 0.39 -3.72 11.66
C LYS A 22 -1.01 -3.92 11.08
N SER A 23 -1.17 -3.76 9.78
CA SER A 23 -2.48 -3.90 9.13
C SER A 23 -2.99 -5.33 9.14
N GLY A 24 -2.10 -6.33 9.24
CA GLY A 24 -2.44 -7.75 9.09
C GLY A 24 -2.93 -8.12 7.69
N LEU A 25 -2.79 -7.23 6.71
CA LEU A 25 -3.19 -7.46 5.32
C LEU A 25 -2.18 -8.36 4.62
N GLU A 26 -2.69 -9.24 3.78
CA GLU A 26 -1.86 -9.92 2.78
C GLU A 26 -1.52 -8.95 1.64
N GLN A 27 -0.38 -9.18 0.97
CA GLN A 27 0.06 -8.37 -0.17
C GLN A 27 -1.00 -8.28 -1.28
N LYS A 28 -1.69 -9.39 -1.56
CA LYS A 28 -2.77 -9.46 -2.56
C LYS A 28 -3.98 -8.60 -2.15
N GLN A 29 -4.28 -8.54 -0.85
CA GLN A 29 -5.38 -7.73 -0.32
C GLN A 29 -5.07 -6.25 -0.42
N LEU A 30 -3.87 -5.83 0.02
CA LEU A 30 -3.43 -4.44 -0.09
C LEU A 30 -3.40 -3.98 -1.56
N ALA A 31 -2.91 -4.84 -2.46
CA ALA A 31 -2.91 -4.57 -3.89
C ALA A 31 -4.33 -4.31 -4.42
N GLY A 32 -5.30 -5.15 -4.04
CA GLY A 32 -6.69 -4.97 -4.43
C GLY A 32 -7.33 -3.69 -3.88
N LEU A 33 -7.02 -3.33 -2.64
CA LEU A 33 -7.52 -2.10 -2.01
C LEU A 33 -6.94 -0.83 -2.66
N LEU A 34 -5.69 -0.88 -3.11
CA LEU A 34 -5.02 0.24 -3.78
C LEU A 34 -5.26 0.27 -5.30
N GLY A 35 -5.91 -0.75 -5.87
CA GLY A 35 -6.06 -0.91 -7.32
C GLY A 35 -4.71 -1.09 -8.02
N LYS A 36 -3.80 -1.84 -7.41
CA LYS A 36 -2.44 -2.14 -7.89
C LYS A 36 -2.26 -3.63 -8.08
N THR A 37 -1.20 -4.03 -8.76
CA THR A 37 -0.84 -5.45 -8.84
C THR A 37 -0.06 -5.87 -7.59
N PRO A 38 -0.13 -7.15 -7.16
CA PRO A 38 0.69 -7.66 -6.06
C PRO A 38 2.20 -7.44 -6.30
N VAL A 39 2.64 -7.49 -7.56
CA VAL A 39 4.02 -7.21 -7.96
C VAL A 39 4.43 -5.76 -7.66
N GLN A 40 3.54 -4.78 -7.89
CA GLN A 40 3.81 -3.38 -7.56
C GLN A 40 3.96 -3.19 -6.06
N VAL A 41 3.06 -3.78 -5.26
CA VAL A 41 3.16 -3.73 -3.79
C VAL A 41 4.42 -4.46 -3.29
N ASN A 42 4.80 -5.58 -3.91
CA ASN A 42 6.02 -6.30 -3.57
C ASN A 42 7.30 -5.50 -3.80
N ARG A 43 7.32 -4.60 -4.79
CA ARG A 43 8.46 -3.72 -5.01
C ARG A 43 8.64 -2.78 -3.82
N TRP A 44 7.56 -2.22 -3.28
CA TRP A 44 7.61 -1.31 -2.14
C TRP A 44 8.05 -1.97 -0.82
N LEU A 45 7.91 -3.28 -0.70
CA LEU A 45 8.29 -4.07 0.49
C LEU A 45 9.70 -4.68 0.41
N ARG A 46 10.39 -4.53 -0.72
CA ARG A 46 11.70 -5.14 -0.92
C ARG A 46 12.74 -4.06 -1.18
N ASP A 47 13.82 -4.13 -0.43
CA ASP A 47 15.06 -3.42 -0.70
C ASP A 47 15.72 -3.98 -1.97
N ARG A 48 15.27 -3.53 -3.14
CA ARG A 48 16.00 -3.69 -4.41
C ARG A 48 16.31 -2.30 -4.93
N GLN A 49 17.48 -2.13 -5.53
CA GLN A 49 17.90 -0.88 -6.18
C GLN A 49 16.88 -0.39 -7.24
N ASP A 50 16.08 -1.28 -7.82
CA ASP A 50 15.08 -0.96 -8.85
C ASP A 50 13.65 -0.81 -8.28
N SER A 51 13.47 -1.05 -6.99
CA SER A 51 12.20 -0.85 -6.31
C SER A 51 11.99 0.63 -6.06
N GLY A 52 11.04 1.24 -6.76
CA GLY A 52 10.62 2.61 -6.43
C GLY A 52 10.04 2.69 -5.01
N VAL A 53 10.25 3.83 -4.35
CA VAL A 53 9.70 4.15 -3.02
C VAL A 53 8.18 3.97 -3.00
N PRO A 54 7.57 3.46 -1.91
CA PRO A 54 6.13 3.47 -1.76
C PRO A 54 5.59 4.88 -1.97
N PRO A 55 4.56 5.07 -2.81
CA PRO A 55 4.01 6.38 -3.05
C PRO A 55 3.23 6.87 -1.82
N PHE A 56 3.25 8.18 -1.59
CA PHE A 56 2.58 8.84 -0.45
C PHE A 56 1.14 8.39 -0.21
N TYR A 57 0.36 8.13 -1.26
CA TYR A 57 -1.03 7.67 -1.13
C TYR A 57 -1.13 6.26 -0.50
N ALA A 58 -0.15 5.38 -0.73
CA ALA A 58 -0.15 4.02 -0.20
C ALA A 58 0.12 4.02 1.31
N ILE A 59 1.05 4.87 1.76
CA ILE A 59 1.35 5.08 3.18
C ILE A 59 0.13 5.65 3.89
N ASN A 60 -0.45 6.74 3.37
CA ASN A 60 -1.63 7.33 4.00
C ASN A 60 -2.86 6.42 3.97
N PHE A 61 -3.02 5.61 2.93
CA PHE A 61 -4.06 4.60 2.92
C PHE A 61 -3.93 3.65 4.12
N LEU A 62 -2.73 3.14 4.41
CA LEU A 62 -2.51 2.26 5.56
C LEU A 62 -2.70 2.98 6.90
N ARG A 63 -2.26 4.25 7.02
CA ARG A 63 -2.53 5.08 8.21
C ARG A 63 -4.03 5.17 8.50
N ILE A 64 -4.82 5.50 7.47
CA ILE A 64 -6.28 5.61 7.59
C ILE A 64 -6.91 4.23 7.84
N TYR A 65 -6.47 3.19 7.13
CA TYR A 65 -6.96 1.82 7.28
C TYR A 65 -6.86 1.35 8.74
N LEU A 66 -5.73 1.64 9.41
CA LEU A 66 -5.51 1.32 10.81
C LEU A 66 -6.38 2.12 11.78
N MET A 67 -6.85 3.31 11.40
CA MET A 67 -7.79 4.11 12.17
C MET A 67 -9.24 3.65 12.02
N LEU A 68 -9.57 2.93 10.94
CA LEU A 68 -10.92 2.41 10.73
C LEU A 68 -11.25 1.28 11.71
N PRO A 69 -12.50 1.20 12.21
CA PRO A 69 -12.96 0.05 12.97
C PRO A 69 -13.00 -1.20 12.08
N ALA A 70 -12.87 -2.38 12.69
CA ALA A 70 -12.82 -3.66 11.96
C ALA A 70 -14.02 -3.87 11.03
N SER A 71 -15.22 -3.46 11.44
CA SER A 71 -16.43 -3.50 10.62
C SER A 71 -16.29 -2.67 9.35
N ALA A 72 -15.76 -1.45 9.42
CA ALA A 72 -15.57 -0.59 8.26
C ALA A 72 -14.51 -1.14 7.30
N ARG A 73 -13.45 -1.78 7.82
CA ARG A 73 -12.41 -2.42 6.99
C ARG A 73 -12.96 -3.53 6.11
N ALA A 74 -13.91 -4.32 6.63
CA ALA A 74 -14.52 -5.44 5.91
C ALA A 74 -15.36 -5.01 4.69
N HIS A 75 -15.83 -3.76 4.67
CA HIS A 75 -16.66 -3.22 3.58
C HIS A 75 -15.88 -2.40 2.56
N LEU A 76 -14.55 -2.34 2.67
CA LEU A 76 -13.75 -1.60 1.70
C LEU A 76 -13.80 -2.27 0.32
N PRO A 77 -14.03 -1.50 -0.75
CA PRO A 77 -14.12 -2.05 -2.10
C PRO A 77 -12.75 -2.55 -2.55
N MET A 78 -12.63 -3.86 -2.74
CA MET A 78 -11.42 -4.47 -3.31
C MET A 78 -11.54 -4.53 -4.82
N ARG A 79 -10.60 -3.92 -5.54
CA ARG A 79 -10.48 -4.09 -6.99
C ARG A 79 -9.72 -5.37 -7.28
N VAL A 80 -10.40 -6.36 -7.85
CA VAL A 80 -9.71 -7.51 -8.43
C VAL A 80 -9.03 -7.02 -9.70
N THR A 81 -7.73 -6.73 -9.64
CA THR A 81 -6.91 -6.52 -10.84
C THR A 81 -6.62 -7.88 -11.49
N GLY A 82 -7.68 -8.58 -11.90
CA GLY A 82 -7.59 -9.65 -12.87
C GLY A 82 -7.36 -9.00 -14.22
N GLY A 83 -6.38 -9.50 -14.98
CA GLY A 83 -6.14 -9.03 -16.35
C GLY A 83 -7.46 -8.97 -17.11
N ALA A 84 -7.60 -7.98 -17.99
CA ALA A 84 -8.70 -7.89 -18.92
C ALA A 84 -8.99 -9.29 -19.46
N ALA A 85 -10.15 -9.85 -19.10
CA ALA A 85 -10.67 -11.01 -19.80
C ALA A 85 -10.76 -10.55 -21.25
N LYS A 86 -9.85 -11.05 -22.08
CA LYS A 86 -9.89 -10.86 -23.52
C LYS A 86 -11.21 -11.47 -23.95
N ALA A 87 -12.21 -10.63 -24.19
CA ALA A 87 -13.38 -11.01 -24.94
C ALA A 87 -12.88 -11.30 -26.36
N ALA A 88 -12.69 -12.58 -26.68
CA ALA A 88 -12.50 -13.12 -28.01
C ALA A 88 -13.10 -14.52 -28.03
#